data_AF-A0A6S7FH74-F1
#
_entry.id   AF-A0A6S7FH74-F1
#
_cell.length_a   1.000
_cell.length_b   1.000
_cell.length_c   1.000
_cell.angle_alpha   90.00
_cell.angle_beta   90.00
_cell.angle_gamma   90.00
#
_symmetry.space_group_name_H-M   'P 1'
#
loop_
_entity.id
_entity.type
_entity.pdbx_description
1 polymer ?
#
loop_
_entity_poly.entity_id
_entity_poly.type
_entity_poly.pdbx_seq_one_letter_code
_entity_poly.pdbx_strand_id
1 'polypeptide(L)'
;MGSALEHSVEFDFHIENALSILNSYRNSSCKFVLKTEQETAIKELLKGNDVLPTGFGKSIIFIVYLLAHSSFVEQTRGSSQSSVLVVSPLKSIICDQVLEVSLFNCSAMELSKETIHQITTSPPQFIYCSAENCINKDFLDMLKDDGSQLHKSVEAIVVDESHTIETWTGKW
;
A
#
# COMPACT_ATOMS: atom_id res chain seq x y z
N MET A 1 1.43 -29.62 -6.21
CA MET A 1 0.21 -29.45 -5.39
C MET A 1 0.50 -29.13 -3.92
N GLY A 2 1.68 -29.45 -3.36
CA GLY A 2 2.06 -29.09 -1.98
C GLY A 2 2.37 -27.59 -1.76
N SER A 3 3.12 -26.95 -2.66
CA SER A 3 3.60 -25.57 -2.44
C SER A 3 2.51 -24.49 -2.43
N ALA A 4 1.49 -24.60 -3.28
CA ALA A 4 0.43 -23.58 -3.36
C ALA A 4 -0.47 -23.56 -2.11
N LEU A 5 -0.69 -24.72 -1.49
CA LEU A 5 -1.47 -24.83 -0.26
C LEU A 5 -0.68 -24.33 0.95
N GLU A 6 0.62 -24.63 1.02
CA GLU A 6 1.51 -24.13 2.07
C GLU A 6 1.61 -22.59 2.04
N HIS A 7 1.82 -21.99 0.87
CA HIS A 7 1.82 -20.52 0.73
C HIS A 7 0.46 -19.89 1.07
N SER A 8 -0.66 -20.55 0.78
CA SER A 8 -1.97 -20.01 1.14
C SER A 8 -2.22 -19.95 2.65
N VAL A 9 -1.78 -20.98 3.39
CA VAL A 9 -1.89 -21.03 4.85
C VAL A 9 -0.95 -20.02 5.51
N GLU A 10 0.22 -19.80 4.92
CA GLU A 10 1.18 -18.80 5.38
C GLU A 10 0.63 -17.37 5.24
N PHE A 11 0.00 -17.04 4.10
CA PHE A 11 -0.63 -15.72 3.93
C PHE A 11 -1.81 -15.50 4.87
N ASP A 12 -2.62 -16.51 5.14
CA ASP A 12 -3.73 -16.41 6.11
C ASP A 12 -3.22 -16.00 7.49
N PHE A 13 -2.10 -16.56 7.94
CA PHE A 13 -1.47 -16.20 9.21
C PHE A 13 -1.06 -14.72 9.24
N HIS A 14 -0.41 -14.21 8.19
CA HIS A 14 0.02 -12.81 8.14
C HIS A 14 -1.14 -11.83 8.01
N ILE A 15 -2.21 -12.20 7.31
CA ILE A 15 -3.44 -11.41 7.21
C ILE A 15 -4.12 -11.33 8.60
N GLU A 16 -4.26 -12.45 9.30
CA GLU A 16 -4.85 -12.47 10.65
C GLU A 16 -4.02 -11.65 11.65
N ASN A 17 -2.69 -11.72 11.56
CA ASN A 17 -1.79 -10.89 12.36
C ASN A 17 -2.01 -9.39 12.07
N ALA A 18 -2.08 -9.01 10.78
CA ALA A 18 -2.38 -7.63 10.38
C ALA A 18 -3.74 -7.16 10.91
N LEU A 19 -4.78 -7.99 10.83
CA LEU A 19 -6.10 -7.67 11.38
C LEU A 19 -6.09 -7.53 12.90
N SER A 20 -5.32 -8.36 13.61
CA SER A 20 -5.12 -8.23 15.06
C SER A 20 -4.48 -6.90 15.42
N ILE A 21 -3.43 -6.49 14.70
CA ILE A 21 -2.78 -5.19 14.86
C ILE A 21 -3.79 -4.05 14.61
N LEU A 22 -4.52 -4.08 13.50
CA LEU A 22 -5.51 -3.05 13.20
C LEU A 22 -6.62 -2.97 14.26
N ASN A 23 -7.09 -4.11 14.74
CA ASN A 23 -8.09 -4.15 15.80
C ASN A 23 -7.56 -3.60 17.13
N SER A 24 -6.27 -3.74 17.41
CA SER A 24 -5.65 -3.18 18.63
C SER A 24 -5.65 -1.65 18.63
N TYR A 25 -5.58 -1.02 17.46
CA TYR A 25 -5.66 0.45 17.32
C TYR A 25 -7.09 0.98 17.39
N ARG A 26 -8.08 0.13 17.22
CA ARG A 26 -9.50 0.52 17.28
C ARG A 26 -9.97 0.46 18.73
N ASN A 27 -10.38 1.59 19.28
CA ASN A 27 -11.12 1.67 20.54
C ASN A 27 -12.59 1.21 20.35
N SER A 28 -12.81 0.03 19.75
CA SER A 28 -14.14 -0.51 19.46
C SER A 28 -14.26 -1.96 19.89
N SER A 29 -15.40 -2.30 20.50
CA SER A 29 -15.74 -3.68 20.87
C SER A 29 -16.06 -4.56 19.65
N CYS A 30 -16.23 -3.97 18.45
CA CYS A 30 -16.52 -4.70 17.22
C CYS A 30 -15.24 -4.93 16.42
N LYS A 31 -14.86 -6.21 16.28
CA LYS A 31 -13.71 -6.61 15.46
C LYS A 31 -13.95 -6.23 14.00
N PHE A 32 -12.91 -5.67 13.39
CA PHE A 32 -12.82 -5.52 11.95
C PHE A 32 -12.78 -6.90 11.29
N VAL A 33 -13.66 -7.12 10.31
CA VAL A 33 -13.75 -8.37 9.55
C VAL A 33 -13.72 -7.98 8.07
N LEU A 34 -12.83 -8.62 7.31
CA LEU A 34 -12.74 -8.41 5.87
C LEU A 34 -13.93 -9.02 5.17
N LYS A 35 -14.38 -8.37 4.09
CA LYS A 35 -15.25 -9.00 3.10
C LYS A 35 -14.45 -10.00 2.27
N THR A 36 -15.11 -11.00 1.73
CA THR A 36 -14.50 -12.03 0.88
C THR A 36 -13.72 -11.44 -0.29
N GLU A 37 -14.24 -10.39 -0.92
CA GLU A 37 -13.58 -9.72 -2.05
C GLU A 37 -12.32 -8.97 -1.62
N GLN A 38 -12.31 -8.39 -0.41
CA GLN A 38 -11.14 -7.71 0.15
C GLN A 38 -10.05 -8.72 0.49
N GLU A 39 -10.40 -9.81 1.16
CA GLU A 39 -9.47 -10.89 1.50
C GLU A 39 -8.86 -11.51 0.23
N THR A 40 -9.68 -11.76 -0.78
CA THR A 40 -9.22 -12.27 -2.08
C THR A 40 -8.23 -11.30 -2.72
N ALA A 41 -8.54 -10.00 -2.75
CA ALA A 41 -7.62 -9.00 -3.30
C ALA A 41 -6.29 -8.93 -2.54
N ILE A 42 -6.30 -9.02 -1.21
CA ILE A 42 -5.08 -9.04 -0.38
C ILE A 42 -4.24 -10.28 -0.71
N LYS A 43 -4.86 -11.46 -0.82
CA LYS A 43 -4.17 -12.71 -1.16
C LYS A 43 -3.54 -12.67 -2.55
N GLU A 44 -4.23 -12.09 -3.53
CA GLU A 44 -3.66 -11.93 -4.88
C GLU A 44 -2.49 -10.93 -4.88
N LEU A 45 -2.59 -9.82 -4.14
CA LEU A 45 -1.47 -8.89 -3.96
C LEU A 45 -0.27 -9.56 -3.28
N LEU A 46 -0.47 -10.37 -2.23
CA LEU A 46 0.62 -11.10 -1.56
C LEU A 46 1.31 -12.13 -2.46
N LYS A 47 0.62 -12.63 -3.49
CA LYS A 47 1.21 -13.48 -4.53
C LYS A 47 2.00 -12.68 -5.58
N GLY A 48 1.92 -11.36 -5.56
CA GLY A 48 2.51 -10.46 -6.56
C GLY A 48 1.64 -10.24 -7.80
N ASN A 49 0.34 -10.54 -7.74
CA ASN A 49 -0.59 -10.31 -8.84
C ASN A 49 -1.23 -8.91 -8.77
N ASP A 50 -1.55 -8.34 -9.94
CA ASP A 50 -2.30 -7.10 -10.05
C ASP A 50 -3.78 -7.31 -9.69
N VAL A 51 -4.38 -6.33 -9.01
CA VAL A 51 -5.79 -6.39 -8.59
C VAL A 51 -6.54 -5.10 -8.91
N LEU A 52 -7.81 -5.24 -9.30
CA LEU A 52 -8.76 -4.14 -9.43
C LEU A 52 -9.89 -4.32 -8.41
N PRO A 53 -9.74 -3.76 -7.19
CA PRO A 53 -10.77 -3.92 -6.17
C PRO A 53 -12.04 -3.15 -6.56
N THR A 54 -13.19 -3.80 -6.41
CA THR A 54 -14.50 -3.22 -6.70
C THR A 54 -15.28 -2.93 -5.42
N GLY A 55 -16.18 -1.92 -5.45
CA GLY A 55 -17.05 -1.58 -4.32
C GLY A 55 -16.45 -0.59 -3.30
N PHE A 56 -17.00 -0.61 -2.07
CA PHE A 56 -16.66 0.32 -0.97
C PHE A 56 -15.61 -0.26 -0.02
N GLY A 57 -14.78 0.63 0.56
CA GLY A 57 -13.77 0.26 1.56
C GLY A 57 -12.52 -0.35 0.95
N LYS A 58 -12.02 0.23 -0.15
CA LYS A 58 -10.86 -0.28 -0.88
C LYS A 58 -9.53 0.03 -0.18
N SER A 59 -9.42 1.17 0.50
CA SER A 59 -8.19 1.59 1.21
C SER A 59 -7.67 0.51 2.17
N ILE A 60 -8.57 -0.21 2.83
CA ILE A 60 -8.20 -1.26 3.79
C ILE A 60 -7.41 -2.41 3.16
N ILE A 61 -7.61 -2.68 1.86
CA ILE A 61 -6.92 -3.74 1.14
C ILE A 61 -5.42 -3.46 1.18
N PHE A 62 -5.01 -2.23 0.87
CA PHE A 62 -3.60 -1.84 0.82
C PHE A 62 -2.99 -1.69 2.22
N ILE A 63 -3.81 -1.31 3.22
CA ILE A 63 -3.40 -1.26 4.64
C ILE A 63 -3.09 -2.67 5.15
N VAL A 64 -4.03 -3.60 5.00
CA VAL A 64 -3.84 -4.99 5.46
C VAL A 64 -2.74 -5.67 4.65
N TYR A 65 -2.71 -5.46 3.33
CA TYR A 65 -1.63 -5.95 2.48
C TYR A 65 -0.26 -5.53 3.01
N LEU A 66 -0.04 -4.24 3.26
CA LEU A 66 1.27 -3.76 3.69
C LEU A 66 1.68 -4.37 5.04
N LEU A 67 0.76 -4.44 6.00
CA LEU A 67 1.04 -5.03 7.32
C LEU A 67 1.34 -6.53 7.22
N ALA A 68 0.55 -7.27 6.43
CA ALA A 68 0.75 -8.70 6.21
C ALA A 68 2.07 -8.95 5.46
N HIS A 69 2.34 -8.18 4.41
CA HIS A 69 3.57 -8.27 3.62
C HIS A 69 4.81 -7.95 4.47
N SER A 70 4.76 -6.87 5.27
CA SER A 70 5.86 -6.51 6.17
C SER A 70 6.15 -7.63 7.16
N SER A 71 5.10 -8.24 7.74
CA SER A 71 5.24 -9.38 8.64
C SER A 71 5.85 -10.60 7.95
N PHE A 72 5.47 -10.87 6.70
CA PHE A 72 6.02 -11.96 5.89
C PHE A 72 7.49 -11.73 5.52
N VAL A 73 7.83 -10.52 5.09
CA VAL A 73 9.22 -10.14 4.75
C VAL A 73 10.10 -10.19 5.99
N GLU A 74 9.64 -9.68 7.13
CA GLU A 74 10.39 -9.73 8.39
C GLU A 74 10.75 -11.17 8.77
N GLN A 75 9.81 -12.10 8.62
CA GLN A 75 10.01 -13.52 8.90
C GLN A 75 10.97 -14.21 7.92
N THR A 76 10.95 -13.83 6.65
CA THR A 76 11.68 -14.55 5.58
C THR A 76 13.02 -13.93 5.21
N ARG A 77 13.13 -12.61 5.24
CA ARG A 77 14.29 -11.82 4.78
C ARG A 77 14.89 -10.94 5.89
N GLY A 78 14.27 -10.91 7.06
CA GLY A 78 14.64 -10.00 8.15
C GLY A 78 14.00 -8.61 7.98
N SER A 79 14.38 -7.67 8.84
CA SER A 79 13.78 -6.32 8.84
C SER A 79 14.11 -5.59 7.53
N SER A 80 13.08 -5.37 6.71
CA SER A 80 13.12 -4.49 5.54
C SER A 80 11.92 -3.55 5.62
N GLN A 81 12.15 -2.30 5.24
CA GLN A 81 11.10 -1.30 5.23
C GLN A 81 10.24 -1.49 3.97
N SER A 82 8.94 -1.75 4.15
CA SER A 82 7.99 -1.85 3.04
C SER A 82 7.14 -0.58 2.94
N SER A 83 6.87 -0.17 1.71
CA SER A 83 6.12 1.04 1.34
C SER A 83 5.09 0.71 0.27
N VAL A 84 3.93 1.37 0.33
CA VAL A 84 2.95 1.42 -0.76
C VAL A 84 2.93 2.84 -1.32
N LEU A 85 3.11 2.96 -2.64
CA LEU A 85 2.93 4.21 -3.37
C LEU A 85 1.47 4.31 -3.84
N VAL A 86 0.73 5.31 -3.35
CA VAL A 86 -0.65 5.58 -3.74
C VAL A 86 -0.68 6.83 -4.62
N VAL A 87 -1.06 6.65 -5.88
CA VAL A 87 -1.29 7.73 -6.84
C VAL A 87 -2.77 8.07 -6.83
N SER A 88 -3.12 9.28 -6.39
CA SER A 88 -4.51 9.75 -6.31
C SER A 88 -4.73 10.98 -7.19
N PRO A 89 -5.89 11.11 -7.88
CA PRO A 89 -6.12 12.20 -8.82
C PRO A 89 -6.35 13.57 -8.15
N LEU A 90 -6.72 13.60 -6.87
CA LEU A 90 -7.08 14.83 -6.18
C LEU A 90 -6.30 14.99 -4.87
N LYS A 91 -5.63 16.15 -4.73
CA LYS A 91 -4.90 16.49 -3.50
C LYS A 91 -5.80 16.52 -2.25
N SER A 92 -7.07 16.89 -2.40
CA SER A 92 -8.02 16.87 -1.27
C SER A 92 -8.22 15.46 -0.70
N ILE A 93 -8.19 14.43 -1.56
CA ILE A 93 -8.33 13.03 -1.15
C ILE A 93 -7.07 12.55 -0.43
N ILE A 94 -5.88 12.99 -0.87
CA ILE A 94 -4.60 12.62 -0.25
C ILE A 94 -4.57 13.02 1.23
N CYS A 95 -5.06 14.21 1.59
CA CYS A 95 -5.09 14.65 2.99
C CYS A 95 -5.92 13.70 3.86
N ASP A 96 -7.12 13.33 3.39
CA ASP A 96 -8.01 12.42 4.09
C ASP A 96 -7.39 11.01 4.21
N GLN A 97 -6.72 10.53 3.16
CA GLN A 97 -6.07 9.22 3.17
C GLN A 97 -4.86 9.16 4.12
N VAL A 98 -4.04 10.21 4.17
CA VAL A 98 -2.92 10.33 5.14
C VAL A 98 -3.46 10.30 6.56
N LEU A 99 -4.55 11.01 6.84
CA LEU A 99 -5.22 10.96 8.14
C LEU A 99 -5.78 9.56 8.44
N GLU A 100 -6.42 8.92 7.47
CA GLU A 100 -6.98 7.56 7.63
C GLU A 100 -5.92 6.55 8.06
N VAL A 101 -4.77 6.48 7.37
CA VAL A 101 -3.71 5.52 7.73
C VAL A 101 -3.01 5.86 9.03
N SER A 102 -2.97 7.14 9.41
CA SER A 102 -2.43 7.55 10.72
C SER A 102 -3.26 7.02 11.89
N LEU A 103 -4.57 6.81 11.71
CA LEU A 103 -5.43 6.17 12.72
C LEU A 103 -5.05 4.71 12.98
N PHE A 104 -4.37 4.09 12.02
CA PHE A 104 -3.84 2.73 12.13
C PHE A 104 -2.34 2.70 12.48
N ASN A 105 -1.84 3.81 13.03
CA ASN A 105 -0.44 3.98 13.45
C ASN A 105 0.57 3.68 12.33
N CYS A 106 0.16 3.87 11.08
CA CYS A 106 1.02 3.71 9.91
C CYS A 106 1.68 5.06 9.57
N SER A 107 2.96 5.04 9.21
CA SER A 107 3.65 6.24 8.73
C SER A 107 3.22 6.60 7.31
N ALA A 108 2.91 7.86 7.06
CA ALA A 108 2.43 8.32 5.75
C ALA A 108 2.94 9.71 5.42
N MET A 109 3.16 9.97 4.13
CA MET A 109 3.60 11.28 3.64
C MET A 109 3.07 11.56 2.24
N GLU A 110 2.64 12.81 2.01
CA GLU A 110 2.40 13.32 0.65
C GLU A 110 3.74 13.62 -0.04
N LEU A 111 3.92 13.15 -1.27
CA LEU A 111 5.02 13.53 -2.15
C LEU A 111 4.81 14.96 -2.63
N SER A 112 5.72 15.84 -2.21
CA SER A 112 5.82 17.24 -2.62
C SER A 112 7.29 17.63 -2.78
N LYS A 113 7.54 18.88 -3.19
CA LYS A 113 8.91 19.40 -3.33
C LYS A 113 9.65 19.42 -2.00
N GLU A 114 8.92 19.60 -0.91
CA GLU A 114 9.46 19.70 0.44
C GLU A 114 9.78 18.32 1.04
N THR A 115 9.03 17.28 0.66
CA THR A 115 9.11 15.93 1.25
C THR A 115 9.92 14.94 0.42
N ILE A 116 10.18 15.21 -0.86
CA ILE A 116 10.85 14.30 -1.80
C ILE A 116 12.19 13.76 -1.27
N HIS A 117 13.04 14.60 -0.68
CA HIS A 117 14.32 14.18 -0.12
C HIS A 117 14.14 13.21 1.05
N GLN A 118 13.16 13.48 1.92
CA GLN A 118 12.85 12.60 3.04
C GLN A 118 12.29 11.26 2.55
N ILE A 119 11.33 11.28 1.62
CA ILE A 119 10.72 10.07 1.05
C ILE A 119 11.76 9.20 0.35
N THR A 120 12.69 9.80 -0.40
CA THR A 120 13.71 9.04 -1.14
C THR A 120 14.81 8.45 -0.24
N THR A 121 15.09 9.10 0.89
CA THR A 121 16.15 8.66 1.84
C THR A 121 15.61 7.72 2.92
N SER A 122 14.41 7.99 3.42
CA SER A 122 13.74 7.23 4.47
C SER A 122 12.24 7.10 4.16
N PRO A 123 11.88 6.23 3.20
CA PRO A 123 10.49 6.07 2.77
C PRO A 123 9.51 5.78 3.93
N PRO A 124 8.32 6.39 3.98
CA PRO A 124 7.27 5.97 4.92
C PRO A 124 6.59 4.67 4.45
N GLN A 125 5.72 4.10 5.29
CA GLN A 125 4.87 2.97 4.91
C GLN A 125 3.89 3.33 3.78
N PHE A 126 3.34 4.55 3.78
CA PHE A 126 2.48 5.04 2.71
C PHE A 126 3.03 6.32 2.09
N ILE A 127 3.25 6.31 0.78
CA ILE A 127 3.63 7.48 0.01
C ILE A 127 2.40 7.86 -0.82
N TYR A 128 1.79 9.01 -0.53
CA TYR A 128 0.66 9.51 -1.31
C TYR A 128 1.14 10.55 -2.31
N CYS A 129 0.63 10.50 -3.53
CA CYS A 129 1.18 11.27 -4.63
C CYS A 129 0.08 11.65 -5.61
N SER A 130 0.12 12.89 -6.14
CA SER A 130 -0.67 13.22 -7.33
C SER A 130 0.00 12.70 -8.60
N ALA A 131 -0.75 12.51 -9.68
CA ALA A 131 -0.15 12.08 -10.95
C ALA A 131 0.99 13.01 -11.42
N GLU A 132 0.85 14.32 -11.20
CA GLU A 132 1.85 15.33 -11.59
C GLU A 132 3.12 15.25 -10.75
N ASN A 133 3.01 14.96 -9.45
CA ASN A 133 4.18 14.81 -8.59
C ASN A 133 4.91 13.48 -8.84
N CYS A 134 4.17 12.45 -9.24
CA CYS A 134 4.74 11.13 -9.50
C CYS A 134 5.62 11.08 -10.75
N ILE A 135 5.42 12.01 -11.69
CA ILE A 135 6.29 12.18 -12.87
C ILE A 135 7.48 13.12 -12.61
N ASN A 136 7.68 13.56 -11.37
CA ASN A 136 8.87 14.32 -10.99
C ASN A 136 10.13 13.49 -11.27
N LYS A 137 11.09 14.09 -11.96
CA LYS A 137 12.30 13.39 -12.42
C LYS A 137 13.13 12.84 -11.26
N ASP A 138 13.38 13.63 -10.23
CA ASP A 138 14.20 13.21 -9.10
C ASP A 138 13.56 12.02 -8.37
N PHE A 139 12.23 12.04 -8.21
CA PHE A 139 11.49 10.93 -7.61
C PHE A 139 11.56 9.67 -8.48
N LEU A 140 11.31 9.80 -9.78
CA LEU A 140 11.36 8.69 -10.73
C LEU A 140 12.76 8.08 -10.87
N ASP A 141 13.80 8.91 -10.88
CA ASP A 141 15.18 8.46 -10.97
C ASP A 141 15.51 7.62 -9.72
N MET A 142 15.10 8.05 -8.53
CA MET A 142 15.27 7.26 -7.31
C MET A 142 14.41 5.98 -7.30
N LEU A 143 13.16 6.04 -7.78
CA LEU A 143 12.27 4.88 -7.81
C LEU A 143 12.79 3.79 -8.78
N LYS A 144 13.51 4.18 -9.83
CA LYS A 144 14.07 3.27 -10.85
C LYS A 144 15.49 2.81 -10.56
N ASP A 145 16.18 3.46 -9.63
CA ASP A 145 17.53 3.07 -9.25
C ASP A 145 17.50 1.88 -8.27
N ASP A 146 17.89 0.69 -8.75
CA ASP A 146 17.99 -0.55 -7.96
C ASP A 146 18.88 -0.41 -6.71
N GLY A 147 19.78 0.59 -6.68
CA GLY A 147 20.62 0.90 -5.53
C GLY A 147 19.90 1.65 -4.41
N SER A 148 18.80 2.33 -4.73
CA SER A 148 18.14 3.28 -3.82
C SER A 148 17.34 2.63 -2.70
N GLN A 149 17.11 3.39 -1.63
CA GLN A 149 16.22 2.96 -0.54
C GLN A 149 14.76 2.94 -1.00
N LEU A 150 14.34 3.92 -1.81
CA LEU A 150 12.98 4.01 -2.33
C LEU A 150 12.61 2.80 -3.20
N HIS A 151 13.48 2.42 -4.13
CA HIS A 151 13.24 1.27 -5.00
C HIS A 151 13.08 -0.02 -4.19
N LYS A 152 13.96 -0.22 -3.20
CA LYS A 152 13.95 -1.41 -2.35
C LYS A 152 12.77 -1.47 -1.39
N SER A 153 12.15 -0.33 -1.08
CA SER A 153 11.05 -0.27 -0.12
C SER A 153 9.67 -0.35 -0.77
N VAL A 154 9.50 0.11 -2.01
CA VAL A 154 8.18 0.13 -2.66
C VAL A 154 7.78 -1.27 -3.12
N GLU A 155 6.80 -1.86 -2.44
CA GLU A 155 6.32 -3.22 -2.69
C GLU A 155 5.00 -3.26 -3.47
N ALA A 156 4.31 -2.11 -3.58
CA ALA A 156 3.11 -1.98 -4.39
C ALA A 156 2.88 -0.54 -4.85
N ILE A 157 2.27 -0.40 -6.02
CA ILE A 157 1.77 0.86 -6.56
C ILE A 157 0.25 0.76 -6.70
N VAL A 158 -0.45 1.69 -6.08
CA VAL A 158 -1.91 1.79 -6.10
C VAL A 158 -2.27 3.00 -6.94
N VAL A 159 -3.12 2.80 -7.94
CA VAL A 159 -3.70 3.88 -8.73
C VAL A 159 -5.14 4.07 -8.30
N ASP A 160 -5.36 5.08 -7.47
CA ASP A 160 -6.67 5.44 -6.95
C ASP A 160 -7.50 6.13 -8.03
N GLU A 161 -8.81 5.89 -8.01
CA GLU A 161 -9.77 6.34 -9.02
C GLU A 161 -9.27 6.15 -10.47
N SER A 162 -8.74 4.95 -10.77
CA SER A 162 -8.13 4.62 -12.07
C SER A 162 -9.04 4.86 -13.28
N HIS A 163 -10.36 4.86 -13.09
CA HIS A 163 -11.33 5.23 -14.13
C HIS A 163 -11.16 6.67 -14.65
N THR A 164 -10.51 7.55 -13.88
CA THR A 164 -10.17 8.92 -14.30
C THR A 164 -9.13 8.95 -15.42
N ILE A 165 -8.32 7.89 -15.58
CA ILE A 165 -7.30 7.83 -16.64
C ILE A 165 -7.96 7.97 -18.02
N GLU A 166 -8.99 7.18 -18.30
CA GLU A 166 -9.70 7.23 -19.59
C GLU A 166 -10.43 8.56 -19.75
N THR A 167 -11.04 9.06 -18.67
CA THR A 167 -11.86 10.27 -18.69
C THR A 167 -11.03 11.55 -18.88
N TRP A 168 -9.83 11.61 -18.30
CA TRP A 168 -9.00 12.82 -18.25
C TRP A 168 -7.89 12.85 -19.30
N THR A 169 -7.44 11.69 -19.79
CA THR A 169 -6.42 11.64 -20.85
C THR A 169 -7.00 11.77 -22.27
N GLY A 170 -8.34 11.73 -22.41
CA GLY A 170 -9.05 12.11 -23.63
C GLY A 170 -8.77 11.24 -24.86
N LYS A 171 -8.26 10.02 -24.69
CA LYS A 171 -7.98 9.10 -25.80
C LYS A 171 -9.10 8.07 -25.97
N TRP A 172 -9.74 8.13 -27.13
CA TRP A 172 -10.69 7.17 -27.69
C TRP A 172 -9.95 6.10 -28.50
#